data_AF-A0A518VAF7-F1
#
_entry.id   AF-A0A518VAF7-F1
#
_cell.length_a   1.000
_cell.length_b   1.000
_cell.length_c   1.000
_cell.angle_alpha   90.00
_cell.angle_beta   90.00
_cell.angle_gamma   90.00
#
_symmetry.space_group_name_H-M   'P 1'
#
loop_
_entity.id
_entity.type
_entity.pdbx_description
1 polymer ?
#
loop_
_entity_poly.entity_id
_entity_poly.type
_entity_poly.pdbx_seq_one_letter_code
_entity_poly.pdbx_strand_id
1 'polypeptide(L)'
;MYLNTENWGIENKEDLLQSLQWLSKEGHRHSFDEMKFFLSTLSERDQLHYIESIPKTSEKYRDYRIVKAYMDRLPLAGIAAWDWGRYANLCRKGAFVGYLSDDEALKLAKQVAVIAQQQYSSWQGFGTSFLIGRQFWWAQTTSESAEKMARFARNLILHPNSLWNQLDWNLPLE
;
A
#
# COMPACT_ATOMS: atom_id res chain seq x y z
N MET A 1 13.68 -21.95 -2.74
CA MET A 1 14.00 -20.73 -1.97
C MET A 1 12.68 -20.00 -1.77
N TYR A 2 12.16 -19.90 -0.55
CA TYR A 2 10.83 -19.32 -0.30
C TYR A 2 10.86 -17.80 -0.32
N LEU A 3 9.87 -17.16 -0.95
CA LEU A 3 9.69 -15.71 -0.91
C LEU A 3 8.98 -15.31 0.38
N ASN A 4 9.74 -15.05 1.45
CA ASN A 4 9.15 -14.44 2.64
C ASN A 4 8.98 -12.92 2.44
N THR A 5 7.73 -12.48 2.30
CA THR A 5 7.36 -11.06 2.34
C THR A 5 6.27 -10.77 3.38
N GLU A 6 6.18 -11.71 4.34
CA GLU A 6 5.33 -11.85 5.53
C GLU A 6 3.93 -12.44 5.30
N ASN A 7 3.92 -13.73 4.94
CA ASN A 7 2.79 -14.67 4.78
C ASN A 7 2.01 -14.66 3.45
N TRP A 8 2.72 -14.69 2.32
CA TRP A 8 2.09 -14.97 1.02
C TRP A 8 2.07 -16.45 0.62
N GLY A 9 2.86 -17.30 1.28
CA GLY A 9 2.94 -18.72 0.92
C GLY A 9 3.41 -18.97 -0.52
N ILE A 10 4.25 -18.09 -1.08
CA ILE A 10 4.72 -18.20 -2.47
C ILE A 10 5.87 -19.19 -2.54
N GLU A 11 5.62 -20.36 -3.13
CA GLU A 11 6.57 -21.46 -3.29
C GLU A 11 6.95 -21.71 -4.75
N ASN A 12 6.18 -21.16 -5.69
CA ASN A 12 6.42 -21.28 -7.12
C ASN A 12 5.93 -20.05 -7.91
N LYS A 13 6.11 -20.07 -9.25
CA LYS A 13 5.69 -18.99 -10.17
C LYS A 13 4.18 -18.77 -10.17
N GLU A 14 3.38 -19.83 -10.06
CA GLU A 14 1.92 -19.72 -10.07
C GLU A 14 1.42 -18.97 -8.84
N ASP A 15 1.90 -19.34 -7.64
CA ASP A 15 1.53 -18.65 -6.39
C ASP A 15 1.90 -17.16 -6.45
N LEU A 16 3.06 -16.84 -7.06
CA LEU A 16 3.51 -15.47 -7.28
C LEU A 16 2.52 -14.73 -8.18
N LEU A 17 2.16 -15.30 -9.33
CA LEU A 17 1.24 -14.67 -10.28
C LEU A 17 -0.16 -14.48 -9.67
N GLN A 18 -0.64 -15.43 -8.87
CA GLN A 18 -1.89 -15.31 -8.13
C GLN A 18 -1.84 -14.15 -7.12
N SER A 19 -0.74 -14.04 -6.37
CA SER A 19 -0.52 -12.95 -5.42
C SER A 19 -0.47 -11.58 -6.11
N LEU A 20 0.21 -11.49 -7.26
CA LEU A 20 0.22 -10.29 -8.09
C LEU A 20 -1.18 -9.93 -8.62
N GLN A 21 -1.95 -10.93 -9.06
CA GLN A 21 -3.32 -10.71 -9.53
C GLN A 21 -4.22 -10.17 -8.42
N TRP A 22 -4.13 -10.73 -7.20
CA TRP A 22 -4.88 -10.25 -6.05
C TRP A 22 -4.50 -8.81 -5.69
N LEU A 23 -3.20 -8.48 -5.64
CA LEU A 23 -2.72 -7.12 -5.39
C LEU A 23 -3.21 -6.13 -6.45
N SER A 24 -3.34 -6.56 -7.71
CA SER A 24 -3.80 -5.70 -8.81
C SER A 24 -5.30 -5.42 -8.72
N LYS A 25 -6.12 -6.43 -8.43
CA LYS A 25 -7.59 -6.34 -8.49
C LYS A 25 -8.25 -5.92 -7.18
N GLU A 26 -7.81 -6.50 -6.07
CA GLU A 26 -8.44 -6.33 -4.76
C GLU A 26 -7.50 -5.59 -3.82
N GLY A 27 -6.41 -6.23 -3.40
CA GLY A 27 -5.50 -5.66 -2.42
C GLY A 27 -6.17 -5.31 -1.09
N HIS A 28 -5.45 -4.61 -0.21
CA HIS A 28 -6.09 -4.05 0.99
C HIS A 28 -6.85 -2.76 0.69
N ARG A 29 -6.60 -2.11 -0.45
CA ARG A 29 -7.36 -0.94 -0.89
C ARG A 29 -8.87 -1.22 -0.92
N HIS A 30 -9.29 -2.43 -1.30
CA HIS A 30 -10.71 -2.76 -1.41
C HIS A 30 -11.46 -2.58 -0.09
N SER A 31 -10.96 -3.19 1.00
CA SER A 31 -11.56 -3.05 2.33
C SER A 31 -11.51 -1.61 2.85
N PHE A 32 -10.44 -0.87 2.54
CA PHE A 32 -10.35 0.55 2.88
C PHE A 32 -11.44 1.36 2.16
N ASP A 33 -11.63 1.12 0.87
CA ASP A 33 -12.59 1.82 0.03
C ASP A 33 -14.04 1.50 0.43
N GLU A 34 -14.34 0.25 0.79
CA GLU A 34 -15.64 -0.14 1.34
C GLU A 34 -15.97 0.60 2.64
N MET A 35 -15.02 0.63 3.59
CA MET A 35 -15.18 1.35 4.85
C MET A 35 -15.33 2.86 4.61
N LYS A 36 -14.52 3.42 3.70
CA LYS A 36 -14.59 4.84 3.31
C LYS A 36 -15.96 5.16 2.71
N PHE A 37 -16.44 4.34 1.78
CA PHE A 37 -17.74 4.51 1.16
C PHE A 37 -18.86 4.48 2.20
N PHE A 38 -18.86 3.48 3.08
CA PHE A 38 -19.84 3.40 4.17
C PHE A 38 -19.84 4.67 5.03
N LEU A 39 -18.67 5.11 5.52
CA LEU A 39 -18.58 6.33 6.33
C LEU A 39 -19.05 7.58 5.55
N SER A 40 -18.80 7.66 4.24
CA SER A 40 -19.24 8.82 3.44
C SER A 40 -20.77 8.92 3.28
N THR A 41 -21.52 7.85 3.57
CA THR A 41 -22.99 7.90 3.61
C THR A 41 -23.55 8.48 4.92
N LEU A 42 -22.70 8.66 5.93
CA LEU A 42 -23.08 9.09 7.28
C LEU A 42 -22.69 10.55 7.52
N SER A 43 -23.44 11.24 8.38
CA SER A 43 -23.01 12.53 8.93
C SER A 43 -21.74 12.35 9.77
N GLU A 44 -20.92 13.39 9.94
CA GLU A 44 -19.72 13.29 10.78
C GLU A 44 -20.02 12.83 12.21
N ARG A 45 -21.15 13.28 12.77
CA ARG A 45 -21.64 12.82 14.07
C ARG A 45 -21.91 11.31 14.08
N ASP A 46 -22.60 10.81 13.06
CA ASP A 46 -22.98 9.40 12.96
C ASP A 46 -21.78 8.51 12.64
N GLN A 47 -20.80 9.00 11.89
CA GLN A 47 -19.51 8.32 11.69
C GLN A 47 -18.85 8.06 13.03
N LEU A 48 -18.69 9.08 13.88
CA LEU A 48 -18.05 8.92 15.19
C LEU A 48 -18.87 8.00 16.11
N HIS A 49 -20.20 8.13 16.11
CA HIS A 49 -21.07 7.27 16.89
C HIS A 49 -20.97 5.80 16.46
N TYR A 50 -20.96 5.53 15.15
CA TYR A 50 -20.74 4.18 14.61
C TYR A 50 -19.39 3.62 15.07
N ILE A 51 -18.32 4.39 14.93
CA ILE A 51 -16.97 3.94 15.29
C ILE A 51 -16.89 3.61 16.78
N GLU A 52 -17.40 4.49 17.66
CA GLU A 52 -17.37 4.26 19.11
C GLU A 52 -18.31 3.13 19.57
N SER A 53 -19.27 2.70 18.74
CA SER A 53 -20.09 1.51 19.02
C SER A 53 -19.33 0.19 18.82
N ILE A 54 -18.20 0.20 18.11
CA ILE A 54 -17.40 -1.00 17.84
C ILE A 54 -16.50 -1.29 19.05
N PRO A 55 -16.36 -2.56 19.50
CA PRO A 55 -15.45 -2.90 20.59
C PRO A 55 -14.01 -2.43 20.31
N LYS A 56 -13.44 -1.64 21.24
CA LYS A 56 -12.12 -0.99 21.07
C LYS A 56 -10.95 -1.97 20.92
N THR A 57 -11.15 -3.22 21.35
CA THR A 57 -10.18 -4.31 21.22
C THR A 57 -10.25 -5.00 19.85
N SER A 58 -11.24 -4.70 19.02
CA SER A 58 -11.42 -5.33 17.72
C SER A 58 -10.58 -4.66 16.63
N GLU A 59 -10.19 -5.46 15.63
CA GLU A 59 -9.55 -4.98 14.41
C GLU A 59 -10.41 -3.98 13.66
N LYS A 60 -11.72 -4.23 13.61
CA LYS A 60 -12.69 -3.36 12.97
C LYS A 60 -12.69 -1.95 13.55
N TYR A 61 -12.60 -1.79 14.87
CA TYR A 61 -12.53 -0.45 15.51
C TYR A 61 -11.30 0.31 15.01
N ARG A 62 -10.14 -0.34 15.01
CA ARG A 62 -8.87 0.24 14.54
C ARG A 62 -8.96 0.63 13.07
N ASP A 63 -9.46 -0.26 12.22
CA ASP A 63 -9.50 -0.05 10.77
C ASP A 63 -10.38 1.16 10.42
N TYR A 64 -11.57 1.25 11.03
CA TYR A 64 -12.44 2.42 10.86
C TYR A 64 -11.83 3.71 11.43
N ARG A 65 -11.05 3.64 12.52
CA ARG A 65 -10.32 4.79 13.05
C ARG A 65 -9.25 5.29 12.08
N ILE A 66 -8.54 4.38 11.40
CA ILE A 66 -7.56 4.72 10.36
C ILE A 66 -8.27 5.34 9.15
N VAL A 67 -9.34 4.71 8.67
CA VAL A 67 -10.11 5.23 7.52
C VAL A 67 -10.64 6.64 7.82
N LYS A 68 -11.28 6.86 8.98
CA LYS A 68 -11.79 8.20 9.35
C LYS A 68 -10.68 9.24 9.45
N ALA A 69 -9.47 8.86 9.89
CA ALA A 69 -8.35 9.79 9.99
C ALA A 69 -7.82 10.28 8.64
N TYR A 70 -8.00 9.50 7.56
CA TYR A 70 -7.35 9.75 6.27
C TYR A 70 -8.28 9.79 5.05
N MET A 71 -9.54 9.41 5.15
CA MET A 71 -10.47 9.29 4.01
C MET A 71 -10.62 10.58 3.18
N ASP A 72 -10.48 11.74 3.83
CA ASP A 72 -10.58 13.08 3.23
C ASP A 72 -9.21 13.73 2.93
N ARG A 73 -8.11 13.02 3.21
CA ARG A 73 -6.73 13.52 3.08
C ARG A 73 -5.91 12.80 2.03
N LEU A 74 -6.44 11.71 1.49
CA LEU A 74 -5.80 10.89 0.46
C LEU A 74 -6.35 11.26 -0.92
N PRO A 75 -5.57 11.06 -2.00
CA PRO A 75 -6.09 11.14 -3.36
C PRO A 75 -7.18 10.10 -3.60
N LEU A 76 -7.85 10.16 -4.76
CA LEU A 76 -8.90 9.20 -5.12
C LEU A 76 -8.42 7.74 -5.05
N ALA A 77 -7.17 7.49 -5.43
CA ALA A 77 -6.56 6.18 -5.34
C ALA A 77 -6.36 5.66 -3.89
N GLY A 78 -6.59 6.51 -2.88
CA GLY A 78 -6.59 6.09 -1.49
C GLY A 78 -5.26 5.50 -1.07
N ILE A 79 -5.30 4.29 -0.53
CA ILE A 79 -4.12 3.54 -0.08
C ILE A 79 -3.53 2.62 -1.15
N ALA A 80 -3.95 2.76 -2.41
CA ALA A 80 -3.54 1.92 -3.52
C ALA A 80 -2.02 1.75 -3.70
N ALA A 81 -1.25 2.74 -3.27
CA ALA A 81 0.20 2.72 -3.31
C ALA A 81 0.78 1.55 -2.52
N TRP A 82 0.17 1.17 -1.39
CA TRP A 82 0.60 0.03 -0.57
C TRP A 82 0.61 -1.28 -1.36
N ASP A 83 -0.46 -1.53 -2.10
CA ASP A 83 -0.62 -2.74 -2.89
C ASP A 83 0.26 -2.72 -4.13
N TRP A 84 0.34 -1.60 -4.85
CA TRP A 84 1.22 -1.48 -6.04
C TRP A 84 2.71 -1.52 -5.68
N GLY A 85 3.11 -0.94 -4.56
CA GLY A 85 4.48 -1.04 -4.06
C GLY A 85 4.86 -2.47 -3.70
N ARG A 86 3.95 -3.23 -3.08
CA ARG A 86 4.15 -4.67 -2.83
C ARG A 86 4.18 -5.48 -4.12
N TYR A 87 3.33 -5.16 -5.09
CA TYR A 87 3.33 -5.79 -6.40
C TYR A 87 4.72 -5.66 -7.05
N ALA A 88 5.25 -4.44 -7.17
CA ALA A 88 6.56 -4.20 -7.77
C ALA A 88 7.69 -4.93 -7.00
N ASN A 89 7.62 -4.95 -5.66
CA ASN A 89 8.59 -5.68 -4.84
C ASN A 89 8.49 -7.21 -5.04
N LEU A 90 7.29 -7.77 -5.22
CA LEU A 90 7.11 -9.19 -5.53
C LEU A 90 7.65 -9.53 -6.93
N CYS A 91 7.47 -8.67 -7.94
CA CYS A 91 8.10 -8.86 -9.25
C CYS A 91 9.63 -8.96 -9.13
N ARG A 92 10.26 -7.98 -8.45
CA ARG A 92 11.71 -7.97 -8.23
C ARG A 92 12.22 -9.22 -7.50
N LYS A 93 11.48 -9.64 -6.48
CA LYS A 93 11.80 -10.83 -5.70
C LYS A 93 11.60 -12.12 -6.51
N GLY A 94 10.55 -12.18 -7.33
CA GLY A 94 10.28 -13.27 -8.25
C GLY A 94 11.41 -13.50 -9.25
N ALA A 95 11.97 -12.42 -9.80
CA ALA A 95 13.18 -12.50 -10.63
C ALA A 95 14.37 -13.03 -9.84
N PHE A 96 14.61 -12.48 -8.64
CA PHE A 96 15.74 -12.89 -7.80
C PHE A 96 15.76 -14.38 -7.44
N VAL A 97 14.59 -15.00 -7.26
CA VAL A 97 14.49 -16.45 -6.96
C VAL A 97 14.27 -17.33 -8.21
N GLY A 98 14.27 -16.74 -9.40
CA GLY A 98 14.12 -17.45 -10.67
C GLY A 98 12.70 -17.86 -11.04
N TYR A 99 11.67 -17.31 -10.38
CA TYR A 99 10.27 -17.53 -10.78
C TYR A 99 9.87 -16.68 -11.99
N LEU A 100 10.54 -15.55 -12.19
CA LEU A 100 10.38 -14.69 -13.36
C LEU A 100 11.75 -14.49 -14.00
N SER A 101 11.79 -14.25 -15.31
CA SER A 101 12.96 -13.59 -15.90
C SER A 101 13.01 -12.11 -15.49
N ASP A 102 14.16 -11.48 -15.65
CA ASP A 102 14.30 -10.03 -15.41
C ASP A 102 13.36 -9.21 -16.29
N ASP A 103 13.19 -9.61 -17.56
CA ASP A 103 12.27 -8.96 -18.50
C ASP A 103 10.79 -9.13 -18.08
N GLU A 104 10.40 -10.33 -17.63
CA GLU A 104 9.04 -10.58 -17.11
C GLU A 104 8.77 -9.72 -15.87
N ALA A 105 9.69 -9.68 -14.92
CA ALA A 105 9.56 -8.90 -13.70
C ALA A 105 9.50 -7.40 -13.98
N LEU A 106 10.34 -6.90 -14.88
CA LEU A 106 10.34 -5.50 -15.28
C LEU A 106 9.03 -5.13 -15.97
N LYS A 107 8.55 -5.96 -16.91
CA LYS A 107 7.28 -5.74 -17.61
C LYS A 107 6.10 -5.67 -16.64
N LEU A 108 6.02 -6.60 -15.68
CA LEU A 108 4.96 -6.61 -14.67
C LEU A 108 5.04 -5.39 -13.74
N ALA A 109 6.24 -5.05 -13.24
CA ALA A 109 6.42 -3.89 -12.39
C ALA A 109 6.08 -2.57 -13.11
N LYS A 110 6.42 -2.44 -14.40
CA LYS A 110 6.07 -1.28 -15.22
C LYS A 110 4.56 -1.07 -15.34
N GLN A 111 3.76 -2.13 -15.43
CA GLN A 111 2.30 -2.02 -15.52
C GLN A 111 1.71 -1.28 -14.31
N VAL A 112 2.10 -1.66 -13.09
CA VAL A 112 1.62 -0.98 -11.87
C VAL A 112 2.27 0.39 -11.67
N ALA A 113 3.49 0.60 -12.18
CA ALA A 113 4.15 1.90 -12.14
C ALA A 113 3.42 2.94 -12.99
N VAL A 114 2.98 2.59 -14.21
CA VAL A 114 2.19 3.47 -15.08
C VAL A 114 0.87 3.86 -14.40
N ILE A 115 0.17 2.88 -13.82
CA ILE A 115 -1.08 3.14 -13.10
C ILE A 115 -0.81 4.05 -11.90
N ALA A 116 0.23 3.78 -11.11
CA ALA A 116 0.61 4.62 -9.99
C ALA A 116 0.89 6.06 -10.42
N GLN A 117 1.67 6.26 -11.49
CA GLN A 117 2.02 7.58 -12.05
C GLN A 117 0.79 8.40 -12.46
N GLN A 118 -0.26 7.73 -12.96
CA GLN A 118 -1.53 8.39 -13.35
C GLN A 118 -2.43 8.71 -12.15
N GLN A 119 -2.32 7.93 -11.07
CA GLN A 119 -3.25 7.95 -9.93
C GLN A 119 -2.72 8.79 -8.76
N TYR A 120 -1.43 9.09 -8.74
CA TYR A 120 -0.78 10.00 -7.80
C TYR A 120 -0.04 11.10 -8.56
N SER A 121 0.13 12.26 -7.93
CA SER A 121 0.75 13.44 -8.55
C SER A 121 2.22 13.65 -8.19
N SER A 122 2.76 12.86 -7.25
CA SER A 122 4.14 12.99 -6.78
C SER A 122 4.59 11.78 -5.98
N TRP A 123 5.91 11.60 -5.84
CA TRP A 123 6.49 10.64 -4.91
C TRP A 123 6.03 10.85 -3.47
N GLN A 124 5.86 12.10 -3.03
CA GLN A 124 5.33 12.39 -1.69
C GLN A 124 3.89 11.86 -1.54
N GLY A 125 3.02 12.12 -2.52
CA GLY A 125 1.63 11.63 -2.50
C GLY A 125 1.54 10.10 -2.51
N PHE A 126 2.32 9.45 -3.38
CA PHE A 126 2.43 7.99 -3.41
C PHE A 126 2.96 7.45 -2.07
N GLY A 127 4.02 8.06 -1.56
CA GLY A 127 4.67 7.68 -0.32
C GLY A 127 3.79 7.77 0.91
N THR A 128 3.12 8.91 1.11
CA THR A 128 2.16 9.09 2.20
C THR A 128 1.05 8.04 2.14
N SER A 129 0.52 7.78 0.95
CA SER A 129 -0.54 6.79 0.72
C SER A 129 -0.06 5.35 0.99
N PHE A 130 1.18 5.03 0.63
CA PHE A 130 1.82 3.74 0.92
C PHE A 130 1.91 3.50 2.43
N LEU A 131 2.30 4.52 3.21
CA LEU A 131 2.43 4.40 4.66
C LEU A 131 1.09 4.21 5.35
N ILE A 132 0.07 4.93 4.90
CA ILE A 132 -1.27 4.79 5.45
C ILE A 132 -1.83 3.39 5.14
N GLY A 133 -1.63 2.90 3.91
CA GLY A 133 -2.02 1.52 3.56
C GLY A 133 -1.26 0.47 4.37
N ARG A 134 0.03 0.69 4.64
CA ARG A 134 0.78 -0.16 5.56
C ARG A 134 0.24 -0.12 6.99
N GLN A 135 -0.10 1.07 7.49
CA GLN A 135 -0.68 1.24 8.83
C GLN A 135 -2.01 0.50 8.94
N PHE A 136 -2.84 0.59 7.90
CA PHE A 136 -4.11 -0.14 7.79
C PHE A 136 -3.89 -1.66 7.79
N TRP A 137 -2.91 -2.16 7.03
CA TRP A 137 -2.61 -3.59 6.98
C TRP A 137 -1.96 -4.15 8.25
N TRP A 138 -0.97 -3.46 8.82
CA TRP A 138 -0.02 -4.10 9.74
C TRP A 138 -0.51 -4.22 11.18
N ALA A 139 -1.53 -3.45 11.62
CA ALA A 139 -2.37 -3.68 12.80
C ALA A 139 -1.75 -3.91 14.22
N GLN A 140 -0.49 -4.31 14.35
CA GLN A 140 0.26 -4.55 15.59
C GLN A 140 1.59 -3.82 15.47
N THR A 141 1.60 -2.54 15.82
CA THR A 141 2.85 -1.84 16.06
C THR A 141 3.07 -1.80 17.56
N THR A 142 4.12 -2.46 18.03
CA THR A 142 4.86 -1.89 19.15
C THR A 142 5.25 -0.46 18.74
N SER A 143 5.28 0.47 19.69
CA SER A 143 5.69 1.86 19.42
C SER A 143 7.00 1.92 18.62
N GLU A 144 7.93 1.02 18.90
CA GLU A 144 9.21 0.87 18.20
C GLU A 144 9.08 0.52 16.72
N SER A 145 8.19 -0.41 16.34
CA SER A 145 7.98 -0.79 14.93
C SER A 145 7.33 0.35 14.13
N ALA A 146 6.38 1.07 14.74
CA ALA A 146 5.79 2.27 14.14
C ALA A 146 6.85 3.36 13.92
N GLU A 147 7.67 3.65 14.93
CA GLU A 147 8.73 4.65 14.84
C GLU A 147 9.79 4.30 13.79
N LYS A 148 10.25 3.04 13.75
CA LYS A 148 11.24 2.59 12.77
C LYS A 148 10.73 2.80 11.34
N MET A 149 9.46 2.52 11.11
CA MET A 149 8.83 2.66 9.80
C MET A 149 8.57 4.12 9.43
N ALA A 150 8.12 4.94 10.39
CA ALA A 150 8.03 6.39 10.21
C ALA A 150 9.40 6.98 9.84
N ARG A 151 10.49 6.50 10.47
CA ARG A 151 11.87 6.90 10.11
C ARG A 151 12.24 6.49 8.68
N PHE A 152 11.98 5.25 8.26
CA PHE A 152 12.27 4.83 6.89
C PHE A 152 11.54 5.68 5.86
N ALA A 153 10.25 5.91 6.09
CA ALA A 153 9.44 6.70 5.20
C ALA A 153 9.86 8.16 5.14
N ARG A 154 10.15 8.74 6.31
CA ARG A 154 10.71 10.08 6.43
C ARG A 154 12.02 10.18 5.63
N ASN A 155 12.88 9.18 5.69
CA ASN A 155 14.12 9.19 4.92
C ASN A 155 13.85 9.09 3.42
N LEU A 156 12.92 8.25 2.96
CA LEU A 156 12.55 8.17 1.54
C LEU A 156 11.99 9.51 1.03
N ILE A 157 11.20 10.21 1.84
CA ILE A 157 10.55 11.47 1.45
C ILE A 157 11.50 12.66 1.58
N LEU A 158 12.30 12.75 2.65
CA LEU A 158 13.06 13.97 2.98
C LEU A 158 14.54 13.90 2.60
N HIS A 159 15.13 12.71 2.47
CA HIS A 159 16.57 12.62 2.25
C HIS A 159 16.90 13.05 0.81
N PRO A 160 17.79 14.03 0.59
CA PRO A 160 18.07 14.56 -0.75
C PRO A 160 18.49 13.48 -1.75
N ASN A 161 19.30 12.51 -1.30
CA ASN A 161 19.78 11.41 -2.14
C ASN A 161 18.80 10.23 -2.27
N SER A 162 17.57 10.35 -1.75
CA SER A 162 16.53 9.35 -1.98
C SER A 162 16.15 9.35 -3.46
N LEU A 163 15.92 8.18 -4.05
CA LEU A 163 15.43 8.09 -5.43
C LEU A 163 14.13 8.86 -5.65
N TRP A 164 13.30 9.00 -4.61
CA TRP A 164 12.06 9.79 -4.66
C TRP A 164 12.29 11.30 -4.77
N ASN A 165 13.51 11.76 -4.48
CA ASN A 165 13.94 13.15 -4.62
C ASN A 165 14.92 13.35 -5.79
N GLN A 166 15.41 12.26 -6.39
CA GLN A 166 16.36 12.29 -7.51
C GLN A 166 15.67 12.04 -8.86
N LEU A 167 14.58 11.26 -8.86
CA LEU A 167 13.82 10.93 -10.06
C LEU A 167 12.58 11.81 -10.14
N ASP A 168 12.34 12.40 -11.32
CA ASP A 168 11.06 13.03 -11.61
C ASP A 168 9.94 11.99 -11.49
N TRP A 169 8.84 12.36 -10.83
CA TRP A 169 7.65 11.53 -10.77
C TRP A 169 7.13 11.18 -12.16
N ASN A 170 7.24 12.11 -13.12
CA ASN A 170 6.78 11.97 -14.50
C ASN A 170 7.86 11.40 -15.43
N LEU A 171 8.90 10.73 -14.89
CA LEU A 171 9.89 10.06 -15.71
C LEU A 171 9.19 9.12 -16.73
N PRO A 172 9.51 9.20 -18.03
CA PRO A 172 8.93 8.32 -19.03
C PRO A 172 9.18 6.85 -18.70
N LEU A 173 8.10 6.07 -18.68
CA LEU A 173 8.12 4.63 -18.48
C LEU A 173 8.03 3.93 -19.85
N GLU A 174 9.03 4.18 -20.71
CA GLU A 174 9.22 3.46 -21.99
C GLU A 174 9.63 2.00 -21.76
#